data_AF-A0AAE1HX91-F1
#
_entry.id   AF-A0AAE1HX91-F1
#
_cell.length_a   1.000
_cell.length_b   1.000
_cell.length_c   1.000
_cell.angle_alpha   90.00
_cell.angle_beta   90.00
_cell.angle_gamma   90.00
#
_symmetry.space_group_name_H-M   'P 1'
#
loop_
_entity.id
_entity.type
_entity.pdbx_description
1 polymer ?
#
loop_
_entity_poly.entity_id
_entity_poly.type
_entity_poly.pdbx_seq_one_letter_code
_entity_poly.pdbx_strand_id
1 'polypeptide(L)'
;MGNEDGDPRQWCRGLLRRARGGQVRRRTAHVFPPELWNCYVRTLAGLPRTTNTCVAWHRRLTSLVGKHHPSFFVFLGQLRKEVAEIDIHITRAEGSTPPPSGRAVWSKLSSVFTALSTGTTSTRTPTTLSPT
;
A
#
# COMPACT_ATOMS: atom_id res chain seq x y z
N MET A 1 4.68 2.44 -43.92
CA MET A 1 4.42 3.24 -42.71
C MET A 1 2.93 3.46 -42.63
N GLY A 2 2.18 2.45 -42.16
CA GLY A 2 0.74 2.53 -42.00
C GLY A 2 0.44 2.64 -40.51
N ASN A 3 -0.28 3.69 -40.14
CA ASN A 3 -0.56 4.06 -38.76
C ASN A 3 -1.26 2.92 -38.00
N GLU A 4 -0.52 2.25 -37.11
CA GLU A 4 -1.07 1.37 -36.07
C GLU A 4 -1.39 2.19 -34.81
N ASP A 5 -2.02 3.35 -34.99
CA ASP A 5 -2.66 4.07 -33.88
C ASP A 5 -3.90 3.25 -33.47
N GLY A 6 -3.67 2.34 -32.53
CA GLY A 6 -4.64 1.32 -32.09
C GLY A 6 -6.04 1.88 -31.86
N ASP A 7 -6.99 1.44 -32.68
CA ASP A 7 -8.40 1.81 -32.63
C ASP A 7 -8.94 1.65 -31.18
N PRO A 8 -9.37 2.73 -30.50
CA PRO A 8 -9.92 2.68 -29.14
C PRO A 8 -11.08 1.68 -28.99
N ARG A 9 -11.78 1.36 -30.09
CA ARG A 9 -12.88 0.40 -30.14
C ARG A 9 -12.43 -1.03 -29.84
N GLN A 10 -11.15 -1.37 -29.99
CA GLN A 10 -10.64 -2.72 -29.71
C GLN A 10 -10.66 -3.04 -28.22
N TRP A 11 -10.45 -2.04 -27.35
CA TRP A 11 -10.49 -2.19 -25.89
C TRP A 11 -11.93 -2.31 -25.35
N CYS A 12 -12.90 -1.78 -26.09
CA CYS A 12 -14.32 -1.91 -25.80
C CYS A 12 -14.87 -3.30 -26.17
N ARG A 13 -14.21 -4.05 -27.07
CA ARG A 13 -14.48 -5.47 -27.32
C ARG A 13 -13.90 -6.33 -26.21
N GLY A 14 -14.45 -6.19 -25.00
CA GLY A 14 -14.18 -7.17 -23.95
C GLY A 14 -14.51 -8.57 -24.47
N LEU A 15 -13.55 -9.49 -24.38
CA LEU A 15 -13.72 -10.93 -24.57
C LEU A 15 -15.12 -11.32 -24.09
N LEU A 16 -15.94 -11.83 -25.02
CA LEU A 16 -17.30 -12.30 -24.79
C LEU A 16 -17.30 -13.08 -23.48
N ARG A 17 -17.83 -12.49 -22.40
CA ARG A 17 -18.00 -13.23 -21.15
C ARG A 17 -19.00 -14.34 -21.49
N ARG A 18 -18.50 -15.57 -21.59
CA ARG A 18 -19.34 -16.76 -21.74
C ARG A 18 -20.26 -16.75 -20.51
N ALA A 19 -21.54 -16.46 -20.71
CA ALA A 19 -22.53 -16.59 -19.65
C ALA A 19 -22.55 -18.06 -19.23
N ARG A 20 -22.69 -18.34 -17.93
CA ARG A 20 -23.11 -19.68 -17.48
C ARG A 20 -24.45 -19.96 -18.15
N GLY A 21 -24.48 -20.91 -19.09
CA GLY A 21 -25.66 -21.21 -19.92
C GLY A 21 -25.51 -20.98 -21.42
N GLY A 22 -24.31 -20.66 -21.94
CA GLY A 22 -24.03 -20.74 -23.39
C GLY A 22 -24.61 -19.62 -24.28
N GLN A 23 -25.47 -18.74 -23.75
CA GLN A 23 -25.93 -17.56 -24.49
C GLN A 23 -24.84 -16.49 -24.56
N VAL A 24 -24.39 -16.21 -25.79
CA VAL A 24 -23.50 -15.10 -26.10
C VAL A 24 -24.33 -13.80 -26.12
N ARG A 25 -24.38 -13.09 -24.99
CA ARG A 25 -24.96 -11.73 -24.96
C ARG A 25 -24.03 -10.77 -25.69
N ARG A 26 -24.45 -10.26 -26.85
CA ARG A 26 -23.81 -9.10 -27.49
C ARG A 26 -23.93 -7.92 -26.53
N ARG A 27 -22.82 -7.29 -26.17
CA ARG A 27 -22.85 -6.07 -25.36
C ARG A 27 -23.48 -4.96 -26.18
N THR A 28 -24.49 -4.32 -25.61
CA THR A 28 -25.10 -3.10 -26.14
C THR A 28 -24.03 -2.02 -26.31
N ALA A 29 -24.18 -1.18 -27.34
CA ALA A 29 -23.33 -0.02 -27.54
C ALA A 29 -23.37 0.88 -26.29
N HIS A 30 -22.23 1.48 -25.97
CA HIS A 30 -22.08 2.32 -24.79
C HIS A 30 -22.80 3.65 -24.99
N VAL A 31 -23.50 4.12 -23.95
CA VAL A 31 -24.25 5.38 -23.98
C VAL A 31 -23.32 6.59 -23.98
N PHE A 32 -22.15 6.48 -23.34
CA PHE A 32 -21.17 7.56 -23.23
C PHE A 32 -19.88 7.21 -23.99
N PRO A 33 -19.25 8.21 -24.64
CA PRO A 33 -17.94 8.07 -25.25
C PRO A 33 -16.90 7.49 -24.26
N PRO A 34 -16.04 6.55 -24.69
CA PRO A 34 -15.02 5.93 -23.83
C PRO A 34 -14.10 6.93 -23.15
N GLU A 35 -13.83 8.08 -23.77
CA GLU A 35 -12.97 9.15 -23.26
C GLU A 35 -13.46 9.72 -21.93
N LEU A 36 -14.77 9.65 -21.68
CA LEU A 36 -15.41 10.12 -20.45
C LEU A 36 -15.40 9.07 -19.33
N TRP A 37 -14.92 7.85 -19.59
CA TRP A 37 -14.94 6.80 -18.58
C TRP A 37 -13.82 7.02 -17.56
N ASN A 38 -14.13 6.82 -16.28
CA ASN A 38 -13.14 6.88 -15.20
C ASN A 38 -11.94 5.92 -15.39
N CYS A 39 -12.11 4.88 -16.20
CA CYS A 39 -11.11 3.87 -16.49
C CYS A 39 -10.48 4.05 -17.88
N TYR A 40 -10.78 5.11 -18.62
CA TYR A 40 -10.30 5.34 -19.98
C TYR A 40 -8.77 5.27 -20.07
N VAL A 41 -8.09 6.14 -19.33
CA VAL A 41 -6.61 6.20 -19.29
C VAL A 41 -6.01 4.87 -18.83
N ARG A 42 -6.61 4.23 -17.81
CA ARG A 42 -6.17 2.91 -17.33
C ARG A 42 -6.32 1.83 -18.40
N THR A 43 -7.40 1.90 -19.18
CA THR A 43 -7.69 0.96 -20.26
C THR A 43 -6.67 1.10 -21.38
N LEU A 44 -6.34 2.34 -21.78
CA LEU A 44 -5.27 2.59 -22.75
C LEU A 44 -3.91 2.09 -22.25
N ALA A 45 -3.63 2.26 -20.96
CA ALA A 45 -2.39 1.78 -20.33
C ALA A 45 -2.36 0.26 -20.07
N GLY A 46 -3.40 -0.50 -20.46
CA GLY A 46 -3.48 -1.94 -20.18
C GLY A 46 -3.60 -2.29 -18.69
N LEU A 47 -3.91 -1.31 -17.83
CA LEU A 47 -4.02 -1.48 -16.39
C LEU A 47 -5.39 -2.05 -15.99
N PRO A 48 -5.49 -2.67 -14.80
CA PRO A 48 -6.76 -3.12 -14.26
C PRO A 48 -7.80 -2.00 -14.21
N ARG A 49 -8.94 -2.23 -14.90
CA ARG A 49 -10.04 -1.24 -15.02
C ARG A 49 -10.88 -1.06 -13.75
N THR A 50 -10.82 -2.03 -12.84
CA THR A 50 -11.71 -2.09 -11.67
C THR A 50 -11.07 -1.46 -10.44
N THR A 51 -11.82 -0.65 -9.70
CA THR A 51 -11.45 -0.06 -8.41
C THR A 51 -11.50 -1.07 -7.24
N ASN A 52 -11.37 -2.37 -7.52
CA ASN A 52 -11.50 -3.44 -6.52
C ASN A 52 -10.55 -3.25 -5.34
N THR A 53 -9.32 -2.79 -5.59
CA THR A 53 -8.34 -2.50 -4.54
C THR A 53 -8.80 -1.36 -3.64
N CYS A 54 -9.33 -0.28 -4.23
CA CYS A 54 -9.86 0.85 -3.47
C CYS A 54 -11.09 0.43 -2.64
N VAL A 55 -11.98 -0.38 -3.21
CA VAL A 55 -13.15 -0.92 -2.50
C VAL A 55 -12.72 -1.84 -1.34
N ALA A 56 -11.73 -2.70 -1.57
CA ALA A 56 -11.18 -3.58 -0.55
C ALA A 56 -10.52 -2.79 0.59
N TRP A 57 -9.69 -1.79 0.24
CA TRP A 57 -9.08 -0.88 1.21
C TRP A 57 -10.14 -0.12 2.01
N HIS A 58 -11.17 0.41 1.35
CA HIS A 58 -12.25 1.10 2.05
C HIS A 58 -12.98 0.17 3.03
N ARG A 59 -13.29 -1.07 2.63
CA ARG A 59 -13.90 -2.07 3.53
C ARG A 59 -13.00 -2.40 4.73
N ARG A 60 -11.70 -2.54 4.52
CA ARG A 60 -10.72 -2.74 5.59
C ARG A 60 -10.71 -1.54 6.54
N LEU A 61 -10.64 -0.32 6.02
CA LEU A 61 -10.65 0.90 6.82
C LEU A 61 -11.94 1.02 7.64
N THR A 62 -13.09 0.76 7.05
CA THR A 62 -14.37 0.72 7.78
C THR A 62 -14.34 -0.31 8.91
N SER A 63 -13.78 -1.49 8.66
CA SER A 63 -13.61 -2.53 9.68
C SER A 63 -12.66 -2.10 10.81
N LEU A 64 -11.58 -1.39 10.50
CA LEU A 64 -10.60 -0.89 11.49
C LEU A 64 -11.17 0.25 12.35
N VAL A 65 -11.95 1.13 11.74
CA VAL A 65 -12.63 2.21 12.45
C VAL A 65 -13.71 1.64 13.38
N GLY A 66 -14.42 0.59 12.94
CA GLY A 66 -15.36 -0.18 13.76
C GLY A 66 -16.57 0.62 14.26
N LYS A 67 -16.81 1.80 13.68
CA LYS A 67 -17.88 2.73 14.08
C LYS A 67 -18.57 3.28 12.85
N HIS A 68 -19.90 3.36 12.89
CA HIS A 68 -20.70 3.94 11.81
C HIS A 68 -20.53 5.47 11.73
N HIS A 69 -20.36 6.13 12.89
CA HIS A 69 -20.15 7.58 13.02
C HIS A 69 -18.98 7.89 13.97
N PRO A 70 -17.71 7.68 13.55
CA PRO A 70 -16.56 8.09 14.33
C PRO A 70 -16.48 9.62 14.43
N SER A 71 -15.99 10.15 15.55
CA SER A 71 -15.57 11.55 15.58
C SER A 71 -14.38 11.75 14.65
N PHE A 72 -14.21 12.98 14.15
CA PHE A 72 -13.12 13.32 13.22
C PHE A 72 -11.74 12.88 13.75
N PHE A 73 -11.46 13.11 15.03
CA PHE A 73 -10.18 12.73 15.64
C PHE A 73 -9.98 11.22 15.75
N VAL A 74 -11.05 10.45 16.01
CA VAL A 74 -10.98 8.98 16.02
C VAL A 74 -10.69 8.47 14.62
N PHE A 75 -11.40 8.98 13.61
CA PHE A 75 -11.15 8.63 12.22
C PHE A 75 -9.72 8.96 11.79
N LEU A 76 -9.24 10.16 12.10
CA LEU A 76 -7.88 10.60 11.77
C LEU A 76 -6.82 9.73 12.46
N GLY A 77 -7.04 9.36 13.72
CA GLY A 77 -6.16 8.44 14.44
C GLY A 77 -6.04 7.07 13.77
N GLN A 78 -7.14 6.53 13.26
CA GLN A 78 -7.12 5.26 12.52
C GLN A 78 -6.49 5.40 11.14
N LEU A 79 -6.76 6.51 10.44
CA LEU A 79 -6.15 6.81 9.15
C LEU A 79 -4.62 6.86 9.26
N ARG A 80 -4.07 7.51 10.30
CA ARG A 80 -2.62 7.55 10.55
C ARG A 80 -2.01 6.17 10.78
N LYS A 81 -2.72 5.27 11.46
CA LYS A 81 -2.25 3.89 11.69
C LYS A 81 -2.24 3.09 10.39
N GLU A 82 -3.27 3.22 9.57
CA GLU A 82 -3.35 2.54 8.27
C GLU A 82 -2.22 3.00 7.35
N VAL A 83 -1.92 4.31 7.29
CA VAL A 83 -0.78 4.83 6.52
C VAL A 83 0.54 4.22 7.02
N ALA A 84 0.77 4.22 8.34
CA ALA A 84 1.98 3.62 8.90
C ALA A 84 2.12 2.12 8.58
N GLU A 85 1.01 1.38 8.56
CA GLU A 85 1.01 -0.04 8.17
C GLU A 85 1.33 -0.21 6.67
N ILE A 86 0.74 0.62 5.82
CA ILE A 86 1.02 0.65 4.38
C ILE A 86 2.50 0.95 4.12
N ASP A 87 3.09 1.93 4.80
CA ASP A 87 4.51 2.28 4.64
C ASP A 87 5.41 1.09 4.99
N ILE A 88 5.08 0.33 6.05
CA ILE A 88 5.79 -0.90 6.41
C ILE A 88 5.65 -1.95 5.30
N HIS A 89 4.46 -2.11 4.72
CA HIS A 89 4.23 -3.04 3.62
C HIS A 89 5.00 -2.65 2.36
N ILE A 90 5.07 -1.36 2.03
CA ILE A 90 5.83 -0.83 0.90
C ILE A 90 7.33 -1.08 1.12
N THR A 91 7.86 -0.68 2.29
CA THR A 91 9.27 -0.91 2.68
C THR A 91 9.65 -2.39 2.51
N ARG A 92 8.79 -3.31 2.98
CA ARG A 92 9.01 -4.75 2.84
C ARG A 92 8.98 -5.22 1.39
N ALA A 93 8.08 -4.68 0.57
CA ALA A 93 7.98 -5.01 -0.85
C ALA A 93 9.18 -4.50 -1.64
N GLU A 94 9.74 -3.35 -1.26
CA GLU A 94 10.93 -2.74 -1.84
C GLU A 94 12.24 -3.40 -1.39
N GLY A 95 12.19 -4.33 -0.43
CA GLY A 95 13.35 -5.07 0.06
C GLY A 95 14.25 -4.27 1.02
N SER A 96 13.81 -3.10 1.48
CA SER A 96 14.50 -2.35 2.53
C SER A 96 14.29 -3.02 3.90
N THR A 97 15.32 -3.03 4.75
CA THR A 97 15.22 -3.63 6.10
C THR A 97 14.05 -3.00 6.86
N PRO A 98 13.14 -3.81 7.45
CA PRO A 98 11.96 -3.27 8.10
C PRO A 98 12.35 -2.37 9.28
N PRO A 99 11.56 -1.32 9.58
CA PRO A 99 11.81 -0.49 10.75
C PRO A 99 11.83 -1.37 12.01
N PRO A 100 12.79 -1.17 12.93
CA PRO A 100 12.86 -1.96 14.14
C PRO A 100 11.56 -1.81 14.92
N SER A 101 10.94 -2.93 15.32
CA SER A 101 9.74 -2.89 16.16
C SER A 101 10.00 -2.02 17.40
N GLY A 102 9.01 -1.28 17.88
CA GLY A 102 9.16 -0.44 19.07
C GLY A 102 9.75 -1.21 20.26
N ARG A 103 9.44 -2.51 20.39
CA ARG A 103 10.03 -3.41 21.41
C ARG A 103 11.55 -3.52 21.32
N ALA A 104 12.14 -3.53 20.12
CA ALA A 104 13.59 -3.59 19.94
C ALA A 104 14.28 -2.29 20.42
N VAL A 105 13.62 -1.15 20.24
CA VAL A 105 14.10 0.16 20.73
C VAL A 105 14.05 0.22 22.27
N TRP A 106 12.97 -0.28 22.88
CA TRP A 106 12.85 -0.35 24.34
C TRP A 106 13.80 -1.37 24.98
N SER A 107 14.15 -2.45 24.28
CA SER A 107 15.12 -3.43 24.79
C SER A 107 16.53 -2.85 24.95
N LYS A 108 16.91 -1.88 24.11
CA LYS A 108 18.20 -1.18 24.23
C LYS A 108 18.22 -0.27 25.45
N LEU A 109 17.11 0.40 25.75
CA LEU A 109 16.99 1.23 26.96
C LEU A 109 16.96 0.37 28.24
N SER A 110 16.29 -0.78 28.22
CA SER A 110 16.32 -1.70 29.36
C SER A 110 17.70 -2.31 29.56
N SER A 111 18.41 -2.67 28.49
CA SER A 111 19.76 -3.24 28.59
C SER A 111 20.77 -2.24 29.15
N VAL A 112 20.71 -0.96 28.74
CA VAL A 112 21.54 0.11 29.32
C VAL A 112 21.19 0.32 30.79
N PHE A 113 19.90 0.37 31.14
CA PHE A 113 19.47 0.53 32.53
C PHE A 113 19.92 -0.64 33.43
N THR A 114 19.82 -1.88 32.96
CA THR A 114 20.30 -3.08 33.68
C THR A 114 21.83 -3.13 33.77
N ALA A 115 22.56 -2.67 32.74
CA ALA A 115 24.02 -2.56 32.79
C ALA A 115 24.50 -1.52 33.82
N LEU A 116 23.77 -0.41 33.97
CA LEU A 116 24.01 0.58 35.02
C LEU A 116 23.70 0.06 36.42
N SER A 117 22.69 -0.81 36.59
CA SER A 117 22.35 -1.37 37.90
C SER A 117 23.27 -2.51 38.35
N THR A 118 23.97 -3.15 37.42
CA THR A 118 24.90 -4.28 37.70
C THR A 118 26.38 -3.86 37.71
N GLY A 119 26.66 -2.57 37.51
CA GLY A 119 27.99 -1.99 37.73
C GLY A 119 29.08 -2.47 36.77
N THR A 120 28.72 -2.97 35.58
CA THR A 120 29.71 -3.38 34.56
C THR A 120 29.90 -2.25 33.55
N THR A 121 30.55 -1.17 33.97
CA THR A 121 31.11 -0.20 33.03
C THR A 121 32.36 -0.82 32.41
N SER A 122 32.21 -1.44 31.23
CA SER A 122 33.35 -1.78 30.38
C SER A 122 34.09 -0.48 30.07
N THR A 123 35.22 -0.30 30.75
CA THR A 123 36.05 0.89 30.69
C THR A 123 36.72 0.88 29.33
N ARG A 124 36.26 1.75 28.41
CA ARG A 124 37.00 2.05 27.19
C ARG A 124 38.38 2.55 27.63
N THR A 125 39.40 1.78 27.32
CA THR A 125 40.79 2.19 27.45
C THR A 125 40.99 3.49 26.67
N PRO A 126 41.49 4.57 27.29
CA PRO A 126 41.88 5.75 26.54
C PRO A 126 43.11 5.37 25.72
N THR A 127 42.99 5.47 24.40
CA THR A 127 44.13 5.46 23.48
C THR A 127 45.06 6.60 23.89
N THR A 128 46.16 6.26 24.57
CA THR A 128 47.26 7.17 24.86
C THR A 128 47.90 7.61 23.55
N LEU A 129 47.70 8.88 23.19
CA LEU A 129 48.53 9.56 22.20
C LEU A 129 49.92 9.77 22.83
N SER A 130 50.93 9.10 22.29
CA SER A 130 52.34 9.35 22.64
C SER A 130 52.90 10.49 21.77
N PRO A 131 53.64 11.47 22.34
CA PRO A 131 54.40 12.42 21.57
C PRO A 131 55.88 12.00 21.48
N THR A 132 56.42 11.92 20.26
CA THR A 132 57.70 12.49 19.80
C THR A 132 57.85 12.22 18.31
#